data_AF-A0A5B0SKX2-F1
#
_entry.id   AF-A0A5B0SKX2-F1
#
_cell.length_a   1.000
_cell.length_b   1.000
_cell.length_c   1.000
_cell.angle_alpha   90.00
_cell.angle_beta   90.00
_cell.angle_gamma   90.00
#
_symmetry.space_group_name_H-M   'P 1'
#
loop_
_entity.id
_entity.type
_entity.pdbx_description
1 polymer ?
#
loop_
_entity_poly.entity_id
_entity_poly.type
_entity_poly.pdbx_seq_one_letter_code
_entity_poly.pdbx_strand_id
1 'polypeptide(L)'
;MSFMNWLQRTYISLAVLTLIISLHSDQVIADSSLVPVNQQSCTSHFDHDPTWPNKVWCWSGEHSKHYCDEDSCISSVNGQSWHDFTFLNCHHKGLPVKKLVYPEHYHRYPNLVSALDRASQTWYDCDYSAAYFNNAYIVCNQCDF
;
A
#
# COMPACT_ATOMS: atom_id res chain seq x y z
N MET A 1 20.32 52.95 32.93
CA MET A 1 20.75 51.68 32.30
C MET A 1 20.21 50.49 33.10
N SER A 2 18.94 50.08 32.92
CA SER A 2 18.41 48.87 33.60
C SER A 2 17.14 48.28 32.96
N PHE A 3 16.97 48.40 31.63
CA PHE A 3 15.83 47.79 30.90
C PHE A 3 16.26 46.85 29.78
N MET A 4 17.47 47.01 29.21
CA MET A 4 17.97 46.14 28.15
C MET A 4 18.38 44.74 28.62
N ASN A 5 18.77 44.59 29.90
CA ASN A 5 19.21 43.29 30.43
C ASN A 5 18.08 42.33 30.79
N TRP A 6 16.86 42.84 30.99
CA TRP A 6 15.74 41.97 31.39
C TRP A 6 15.10 41.29 30.19
N LEU A 7 15.01 42.00 29.05
CA LEU A 7 14.44 41.45 27.82
C LEU A 7 15.26 40.29 27.24
N GLN A 8 16.60 40.36 27.29
CA GLN A 8 17.45 39.30 26.73
C GLN A 8 17.34 37.95 27.46
N ARG A 9 17.11 37.95 28.78
CA ARG A 9 16.97 36.70 29.55
C ARG A 9 15.68 35.94 29.21
N THR A 10 14.58 36.65 28.94
CA THR A 10 13.28 36.03 28.65
C THR A 10 13.25 35.36 27.27
N TYR A 11 13.91 35.95 26.27
CA TYR A 11 13.98 35.38 24.92
C TYR A 11 14.77 34.06 24.86
N ILE A 12 15.84 33.93 25.66
CA ILE A 12 16.66 32.70 25.69
C ILE A 12 15.85 31.54 26.30
N SER A 13 15.04 31.79 27.34
CA SER A 13 14.21 30.74 27.95
C SER A 13 13.07 30.27 27.05
N LEU A 14 12.45 31.17 26.28
CA LEU A 14 11.37 30.81 25.34
C LEU A 14 11.87 30.00 24.14
N ALA A 15 13.05 30.31 23.62
CA ALA A 15 13.64 29.58 22.49
C ALA A 15 14.00 28.13 22.82
N VAL A 16 14.35 27.84 24.08
CA VAL A 16 14.67 26.47 24.52
C VAL A 16 13.39 25.64 24.70
N LEU A 17 12.29 26.23 25.17
CA LEU A 17 11.03 25.49 25.35
C LEU A 17 10.39 25.09 24.02
N THR A 18 10.45 25.94 22.99
CA THR A 18 9.95 25.60 21.64
C THR A 18 10.78 24.51 20.97
N LEU A 19 12.11 24.51 21.17
CA LEU A 19 13.00 23.47 20.63
C LEU A 19 12.70 22.08 21.21
N ILE A 20 12.32 21.99 22.49
CA ILE A 20 11.93 20.73 23.14
C ILE A 20 10.59 20.22 22.59
N ILE A 21 9.61 21.10 22.37
CA ILE A 21 8.30 20.71 21.82
C ILE A 21 8.44 20.26 20.36
N SER A 22 9.24 20.94 19.54
CA SER A 22 9.48 20.50 18.15
C SER A 22 10.22 19.17 18.06
N LEU A 23 11.07 18.83 19.03
CA LEU A 23 11.80 17.57 19.03
C LEU A 23 10.94 16.37 19.47
N HIS A 24 9.79 16.61 20.11
CA HIS A 24 8.89 15.54 20.61
C HIS A 24 7.66 15.34 19.72
N SER A 25 7.39 16.25 18.77
CA SER A 25 6.24 16.13 17.85
C SER A 25 6.40 15.06 16.77
N ASP A 26 7.62 14.54 16.55
CA ASP A 26 7.89 13.48 15.56
C ASP A 26 7.89 12.06 16.15
N GLN A 27 7.57 11.91 17.44
CA GLN A 27 7.31 10.59 18.01
C GLN A 27 5.80 10.33 18.06
N VAL A 28 5.18 10.29 16.87
CA VAL A 28 4.10 9.32 16.69
C VAL A 28 4.78 7.96 16.82
N ILE A 29 4.74 7.42 18.04
CA ILE A 29 4.98 6.01 18.28
C ILE A 29 3.94 5.30 17.42
N ALA A 30 4.33 4.92 16.21
CA ALA A 30 3.71 3.81 15.54
C ALA A 30 3.86 2.67 16.55
N ASP A 31 2.73 2.21 17.08
CA ASP A 31 2.67 0.99 17.86
C ASP A 31 3.13 -0.15 16.95
N SER A 32 4.45 -0.34 16.88
CA SER A 32 5.10 -1.32 16.01
C SER A 32 4.92 -2.75 16.52
N SER A 33 4.05 -2.96 17.52
CA SER A 33 3.70 -4.27 18.03
C SER A 33 2.53 -4.93 17.29
N LEU A 34 1.83 -4.21 16.41
CA LEU A 34 0.67 -4.78 15.67
C LEU A 34 0.90 -4.96 14.17
N VAL A 35 1.96 -4.38 13.58
CA VAL A 35 2.34 -4.66 12.20
C VAL A 35 3.28 -5.85 12.23
N PRO A 36 2.92 -7.02 11.64
CA PRO A 36 3.84 -8.13 11.50
C PRO A 36 5.14 -7.61 10.87
N VAL A 37 6.29 -7.97 11.43
CA VAL A 37 7.63 -7.51 11.00
C VAL A 37 7.87 -7.76 9.50
N ASN A 38 7.09 -8.66 8.90
CA ASN A 38 7.20 -9.11 7.52
C ASN A 38 5.97 -8.72 6.66
N GLN A 39 5.18 -7.74 7.09
CA GLN A 39 4.04 -7.28 6.32
C GLN A 39 4.49 -6.42 5.14
N GLN A 40 3.98 -6.70 3.94
CA GLN A 40 4.25 -5.94 2.72
C GLN A 40 2.94 -5.52 2.05
N SER A 41 2.87 -4.24 1.67
CA SER A 41 1.78 -3.70 0.87
C SER A 41 2.17 -3.72 -0.60
N CYS A 42 1.42 -4.45 -1.43
CA CYS A 42 1.70 -4.62 -2.86
C CYS A 42 1.08 -3.48 -3.67
N THR A 43 1.47 -2.25 -3.34
CA THR A 43 0.89 -1.01 -3.86
C THR A 43 1.32 -0.67 -5.28
N SER A 44 2.40 -1.27 -5.78
CA SER A 44 2.86 -1.13 -7.17
C SER A 44 2.33 -2.28 -8.02
N HIS A 45 2.72 -3.51 -7.66
CA HIS A 45 2.43 -4.72 -8.43
C HIS A 45 2.22 -5.92 -7.52
N PHE A 46 1.48 -6.90 -8.02
CA PHE A 46 1.31 -8.22 -7.42
C PHE A 46 1.38 -9.26 -8.52
N ASP A 47 2.20 -10.29 -8.33
CA ASP A 47 2.36 -11.37 -9.30
C ASP A 47 2.28 -12.73 -8.61
N HIS A 48 1.33 -13.56 -9.03
CA HIS A 48 1.35 -14.99 -8.70
C HIS A 48 2.23 -15.74 -9.72
N ASP A 49 3.27 -16.42 -9.27
CA ASP A 49 4.15 -17.20 -10.14
C ASP A 49 3.73 -18.68 -10.10
N PRO A 50 3.16 -19.23 -11.19
CA PRO A 50 2.67 -20.61 -11.20
C PRO A 50 3.80 -21.65 -11.05
N THR A 51 5.07 -21.25 -11.19
CA THR A 51 6.21 -22.16 -10.96
C THR A 51 6.54 -22.34 -9.48
N TRP A 52 5.97 -21.51 -8.59
CA TRP A 52 6.16 -21.58 -7.14
C TRP A 52 4.80 -21.60 -6.42
N PRO A 53 4.19 -22.78 -6.28
CA PRO A 53 2.74 -22.92 -6.09
C PRO A 53 2.14 -22.48 -4.74
N ASN A 54 2.84 -21.67 -3.93
CA ASN A 54 2.28 -21.08 -2.70
C ASN A 54 2.87 -19.69 -2.40
N LYS A 55 3.45 -19.05 -3.42
CA LYS A 55 4.26 -17.85 -3.25
C LYS A 55 3.90 -16.81 -4.29
N VAL A 56 3.97 -15.56 -3.86
CA VAL A 56 3.65 -14.41 -4.69
C VAL A 56 4.74 -13.35 -4.59
N TRP A 57 4.86 -12.55 -5.63
CA TRP A 57 5.71 -11.38 -5.63
C TRP A 57 4.88 -10.14 -5.28
N CYS A 58 5.27 -9.49 -4.19
CA CYS A 58 4.67 -8.26 -3.72
C CYS A 58 5.61 -7.09 -3.99
N TRP A 59 5.16 -6.10 -4.75
CA TRP A 59 5.94 -4.91 -5.05
C TRP A 59 5.34 -3.70 -4.33
N SER A 60 6.06 -3.16 -3.34
CA SER A 60 5.66 -1.95 -2.60
C SER A 60 6.04 -0.66 -3.34
N GLY A 61 6.96 -0.76 -4.29
CA GLY A 61 7.36 0.29 -5.22
C GLY A 61 8.06 -0.33 -6.44
N GLU A 62 8.60 0.51 -7.32
CA GLU A 62 9.21 0.07 -8.59
C GLU A 62 10.42 -0.86 -8.39
N HIS A 63 11.15 -0.73 -7.27
CA HIS A 63 12.37 -1.49 -6.99
C HIS A 63 12.32 -2.32 -5.69
N SER A 64 11.16 -2.39 -5.04
CA SER A 64 11.00 -3.06 -3.75
C SER A 64 10.13 -4.29 -3.92
N LYS A 65 10.78 -5.40 -4.29
CA LYS A 65 10.16 -6.70 -4.54
C LYS A 65 10.37 -7.61 -3.35
N HIS A 66 9.28 -8.15 -2.81
CA HIS A 66 9.29 -9.11 -1.72
C HIS A 66 8.63 -10.41 -2.14
N TYR A 67 9.10 -11.51 -1.57
CA TYR A 67 8.53 -12.83 -1.78
C TYR A 67 7.62 -13.17 -0.61
N CYS A 68 6.36 -13.48 -0.85
CA CYS A 68 5.38 -13.66 0.22
C CYS A 68 4.65 -14.99 0.12
N ASP A 69 4.24 -15.54 1.26
CA ASP A 69 3.32 -16.66 1.32
C ASP A 69 1.94 -16.22 0.83
N GLU A 70 1.41 -16.92 -0.18
CA GLU A 70 0.16 -16.57 -0.84
C GLU A 70 -1.03 -16.55 0.14
N ASP A 71 -1.10 -17.54 1.03
CA ASP A 71 -2.16 -17.65 2.05
C ASP A 71 -2.14 -16.48 3.06
N SER A 72 -1.03 -15.76 3.17
CA SER A 72 -0.90 -14.59 4.04
C SER A 72 -1.46 -13.31 3.43
N CYS A 73 -1.84 -13.35 2.15
CA CYS A 73 -2.19 -12.19 1.33
C CYS A 73 -3.70 -11.93 1.31
N ILE A 74 -4.06 -10.70 1.70
CA ILE A 74 -5.43 -10.24 1.85
C ILE A 74 -5.63 -8.87 1.21
N SER A 75 -6.87 -8.55 0.88
CA SER A 75 -7.31 -7.23 0.43
C SER A 75 -7.14 -6.18 1.52
N SER A 76 -6.51 -5.05 1.18
CA SER A 76 -6.39 -3.85 2.03
C SER A 76 -7.72 -3.23 2.45
N VAL A 77 -8.82 -3.52 1.74
CA VAL A 77 -10.11 -2.86 1.99
C VAL A 77 -11.02 -3.70 2.91
N ASN A 78 -11.09 -5.01 2.70
CA ASN A 78 -12.07 -5.87 3.37
C ASN A 78 -11.45 -7.14 3.98
N GLY A 79 -10.12 -7.29 3.96
CA GLY A 79 -9.44 -8.46 4.52
C GLY A 79 -9.73 -9.77 3.79
N GLN A 80 -10.39 -9.72 2.63
CA GLN A 80 -10.71 -10.89 1.81
C GLN A 80 -9.41 -11.53 1.30
N SER A 81 -9.37 -12.87 1.27
CA SER A 81 -8.24 -13.61 0.70
C SER A 81 -7.96 -13.17 -0.74
N TRP A 82 -6.69 -13.17 -1.12
CA TRP A 82 -6.24 -13.01 -2.51
C TRP A 82 -7.03 -13.88 -3.50
N HIS A 83 -7.37 -15.12 -3.14
CA HIS A 83 -8.06 -16.03 -4.05
C HIS A 83 -9.42 -15.51 -4.51
N ASP A 84 -10.11 -14.74 -3.67
CA ASP A 84 -11.42 -14.18 -3.94
C ASP A 84 -11.36 -12.66 -4.26
N PHE A 85 -10.18 -12.06 -4.23
CA PHE A 85 -9.97 -10.65 -4.54
C PHE A 85 -10.42 -10.35 -5.99
N THR A 86 -11.10 -9.22 -6.18
CA THR A 86 -11.61 -8.83 -7.50
C THR A 86 -11.52 -7.35 -7.76
N PHE A 87 -11.34 -7.02 -9.03
CA PHE A 87 -11.62 -5.69 -9.57
C PHE A 87 -12.95 -5.68 -10.33
N LEU A 88 -13.59 -4.52 -10.37
CA LEU A 88 -14.97 -4.35 -10.83
C LEU A 88 -15.04 -3.48 -12.09
N ASN A 89 -15.96 -3.84 -12.98
CA ASN A 89 -16.31 -3.05 -14.18
C ASN A 89 -15.10 -2.67 -15.05
N CYS A 90 -14.18 -3.61 -15.24
CA CYS A 90 -12.96 -3.39 -16.00
C CYS A 90 -13.19 -3.50 -17.51
N HIS A 91 -12.33 -2.87 -18.30
CA HIS A 91 -12.49 -2.79 -19.74
C HIS A 91 -11.24 -3.30 -20.48
N HIS A 92 -11.47 -3.82 -21.68
CA HIS A 92 -10.43 -4.18 -22.64
C HIS A 92 -10.94 -3.78 -24.03
N LYS A 93 -10.07 -3.20 -24.87
CA LYS A 93 -10.47 -2.69 -26.17
C LYS A 93 -11.06 -3.81 -27.04
N GLY A 94 -12.30 -3.62 -27.49
CA GLY A 94 -12.98 -4.59 -28.37
C GLY A 94 -13.69 -5.73 -27.62
N LEU A 95 -13.68 -5.72 -26.28
CA LEU A 95 -14.46 -6.63 -25.46
C LEU A 95 -15.53 -5.86 -24.66
N PRO A 96 -16.67 -6.50 -24.32
CA PRO A 96 -17.61 -5.94 -23.36
C PRO A 96 -16.95 -5.68 -22.00
N VAL A 97 -17.52 -4.75 -21.22
CA VAL A 97 -17.08 -4.51 -19.84
C VAL A 97 -17.19 -5.78 -19.02
N LYS A 98 -16.10 -6.14 -18.36
CA LYS A 98 -16.01 -7.31 -17.48
C LYS A 98 -16.38 -6.89 -16.06
N LYS A 99 -17.48 -7.44 -15.55
CA LYS A 99 -18.02 -7.07 -14.23
C LYS A 99 -17.08 -7.43 -13.09
N LEU A 100 -16.45 -8.61 -13.16
CA LEU A 100 -15.52 -9.13 -12.16
C LEU A 100 -14.26 -9.60 -12.89
N VAL A 101 -13.11 -9.05 -12.49
CA VAL A 101 -11.78 -9.52 -12.86
C VAL A 101 -11.16 -10.13 -11.62
N TYR A 102 -10.82 -11.41 -11.69
CA TYR A 102 -10.07 -12.12 -10.65
C TYR A 102 -8.60 -12.07 -11.06
N PRO A 103 -7.79 -11.16 -10.50
CA PRO A 103 -6.42 -11.00 -10.94
C PRO A 103 -5.60 -12.27 -10.64
N GLU A 104 -4.70 -12.57 -11.56
CA GLU A 104 -3.51 -13.39 -11.33
C GLU A 104 -2.28 -12.49 -11.17
N HIS A 105 -2.27 -11.38 -11.92
CA HIS A 105 -1.30 -10.30 -11.80
C HIS A 105 -2.03 -8.96 -11.81
N TYR A 106 -1.44 -7.94 -11.19
CA TYR A 106 -1.86 -6.56 -11.45
C TYR A 106 -0.72 -5.55 -11.36
N HIS A 107 -0.87 -4.45 -12.11
CA HIS A 107 -0.02 -3.27 -12.05
C HIS A 107 -0.88 -2.03 -11.79
N ARG A 108 -0.51 -1.26 -10.78
CA ARG A 108 -1.21 -0.03 -10.41
C ARG A 108 -0.57 1.18 -11.09
N TYR A 109 -1.43 2.06 -11.59
CA TYR A 109 -1.08 3.31 -12.25
C TYR A 109 -1.85 4.46 -11.57
N PRO A 110 -1.55 5.73 -11.87
CA PRO A 110 -2.18 6.86 -11.16
C PRO A 110 -3.72 6.88 -11.19
N ASN A 111 -4.36 6.36 -12.24
CA ASN A 111 -5.82 6.44 -12.45
C ASN A 111 -6.53 5.08 -12.60
N LEU A 112 -5.77 4.00 -12.74
CA LEU A 112 -6.31 2.66 -13.00
C LEU A 112 -5.38 1.57 -12.47
N VAL A 113 -5.90 0.36 -12.37
CA VAL A 113 -5.11 -0.86 -12.25
C VAL A 113 -5.29 -1.69 -13.50
N SER A 114 -4.19 -2.14 -14.11
CA SER A 114 -4.23 -3.13 -15.17
C SER A 114 -4.07 -4.51 -14.53
N ALA A 115 -4.99 -5.43 -14.79
CA ALA A 115 -5.06 -6.73 -14.14
C ALA A 115 -5.18 -7.86 -15.16
N LEU A 116 -4.34 -8.88 -15.03
CA LEU A 116 -4.46 -10.11 -15.81
C LEU A 116 -5.53 -10.99 -15.15
N ASP A 117 -6.65 -11.19 -15.83
CA ASP A 117 -7.69 -12.07 -15.31
C ASP A 117 -7.27 -13.55 -15.38
N ARG A 118 -7.28 -14.22 -14.24
CA ARG A 118 -6.85 -15.63 -14.06
C ARG A 118 -7.53 -16.60 -15.02
N ALA A 119 -8.83 -16.44 -15.27
CA ALA A 119 -9.60 -17.38 -16.08
C ALA A 119 -9.41 -17.15 -17.59
N SER A 120 -9.50 -15.89 -18.02
CA SER A 120 -9.42 -15.53 -19.44
C SER A 120 -8.00 -15.27 -19.94
N GLN A 121 -7.02 -15.18 -19.04
CA GLN A 121 -5.63 -14.82 -19.37
C GLN A 121 -5.57 -13.54 -20.23
N THR A 122 -6.45 -12.58 -19.93
CA THR A 122 -6.60 -11.32 -20.67
C THR A 122 -6.40 -10.15 -19.71
N TRP A 123 -5.63 -9.16 -20.14
CA TRP A 123 -5.43 -7.92 -19.39
C TRP A 123 -6.64 -7.01 -19.53
N TYR A 124 -7.15 -6.55 -18.39
CA TYR A 124 -8.21 -5.54 -18.31
C TYR A 124 -7.73 -4.34 -17.51
N ASP A 125 -8.13 -3.15 -17.95
CA ASP A 125 -7.90 -1.92 -17.22
C ASP A 125 -9.14 -1.61 -16.37
N CYS A 126 -8.92 -1.40 -15.07
CA CYS A 126 -9.96 -1.14 -14.07
C CYS A 126 -9.75 0.27 -13.51
N ASP A 127 -10.54 1.23 -13.98
CA ASP A 127 -10.43 2.62 -13.52
C ASP A 127 -10.80 2.74 -12.04
N TYR A 128 -10.04 3.54 -11.30
CA TYR A 128 -10.34 3.81 -9.88
C TYR A 128 -11.67 4.54 -9.69
N SER A 129 -12.11 5.29 -10.70
CA SER A 129 -13.40 5.99 -10.70
C SER A 129 -14.60 5.07 -10.96
N ALA A 130 -14.39 3.89 -11.56
CA ALA A 130 -15.47 2.97 -11.90
C ALA A 130 -16.00 2.18 -10.70
N ALA A 131 -15.18 1.96 -9.68
CA ALA A 131 -15.57 1.36 -8.41
C ALA A 131 -14.53 1.64 -7.32
N TYR A 132 -14.99 1.88 -6.08
CA TYR A 132 -14.11 2.05 -4.91
C TYR A 132 -13.12 0.89 -4.73
N PHE A 133 -13.57 -0.36 -4.96
CA PHE A 133 -12.74 -1.56 -4.86
C PHE A 133 -11.60 -1.61 -5.88
N ASN A 134 -11.67 -0.85 -6.98
CA ASN A 134 -10.56 -0.78 -7.94
C ASN A 134 -9.32 -0.10 -7.37
N ASN A 135 -9.47 0.67 -6.28
CA ASN A 135 -8.36 1.25 -5.55
C ASN A 135 -7.80 0.31 -4.46
N ALA A 136 -8.34 -0.89 -4.29
CA ALA A 136 -7.80 -1.88 -3.35
C ALA A 136 -6.47 -2.47 -3.87
N TYR A 137 -5.56 -2.78 -2.95
CA TYR A 137 -4.34 -3.54 -3.19
C TYR A 137 -4.23 -4.70 -2.21
N ILE A 138 -3.34 -5.64 -2.50
CA ILE A 138 -3.04 -6.77 -1.64
C ILE A 138 -2.01 -6.38 -0.58
N VAL A 139 -2.22 -6.87 0.64
CA VAL A 139 -1.29 -6.81 1.77
C VAL A 139 -0.98 -8.24 2.17
N CYS A 140 0.29 -8.61 2.20
CA CYS A 140 0.76 -9.92 2.63
C CYS A 140 1.43 -9.80 3.99
N ASN A 141 1.16 -10.73 4.91
CA ASN A 141 1.65 -10.66 6.29
C ASN A 141 2.90 -11.50 6.55
N GLN A 142 3.26 -12.38 5.61
CA GLN A 142 4.40 -13.28 5.70
C GLN A 142 5.24 -13.16 4.43
N CYS A 143 6.20 -12.24 4.46
CA CYS A 143 7.15 -12.03 3.37
C CYS A 143 8.61 -12.21 3.81
N ASP A 144 9.43 -12.59 2.85
CA ASP A 144 10.88 -12.67 2.98
C ASP A 144 11.48 -11.25 2.85
N PHE A 145 12.61 -11.03 3.55
CA PHE A 145 13.32 -9.74 3.60
C PHE A 145 14.21 -9.50 2.38
#